data_AF-A0A9P9PG17-F1
#
_entry.id   AF-A0A9P9PG17-F1
#
_cell.length_a   1.000
_cell.length_b   1.000
_cell.length_c   1.000
_cell.angle_alpha   90.00
_cell.angle_beta   90.00
_cell.angle_gamma   90.00
#
_symmetry.space_group_name_H-M   'P 1'
#
loop_
_entity.id
_entity.type
_entity.pdbx_description
1 polymer ?
#
loop_
_entity_poly.entity_id
_entity_poly.type
_entity_poly.pdbx_seq_one_letter_code
_entity_poly.pdbx_strand_id
1 'polypeptide(L)'
;MSSSSSISTPTVDQLENSPVQQETPPADSAYWRRKEGEESVWKKTKVAKTPGTQQDPPQHLKPGDTHVTCELTRDIKITFNEQAERMRAQGSLLPRKLYRTAYEGSGTLSQFVTPDCLTKHRDVPHLKLHEENAFQNVGDFDLIHDMNRYQMERQLVTLKKKDPSPFVSTTSDYAVAKKRASTQYNRSRLVGHRVYIAEINTAGLVPATLHSDEQLVETLYVENSLTMVTSDANKSRVHIAVWIRDTARPADGFAITPQHFYESGADMYVSVDEQRVSDLVVRACTNHNN
;
A
#
# COMPACT_ATOMS: atom_id res chain seq x y z
N MET A 1 7.63 45.53 -67.53
CA MET A 1 7.43 45.90 -66.11
C MET A 1 7.80 44.69 -65.29
N SER A 2 9.06 44.63 -64.85
CA SER A 2 9.66 43.48 -64.18
C SER A 2 10.28 44.00 -62.90
N SER A 3 9.67 43.66 -61.77
CA SER A 3 10.07 44.08 -60.43
C SER A 3 10.92 42.98 -59.79
N SER A 4 12.23 43.23 -59.73
CA SER A 4 13.23 42.48 -58.97
C SER A 4 13.37 43.06 -57.57
N SER A 5 12.96 42.31 -56.56
CA SER A 5 13.16 42.62 -55.14
C SER A 5 14.44 41.95 -54.63
N SER A 6 15.45 42.77 -54.34
CA SER A 6 16.73 42.40 -53.72
C SER A 6 16.58 42.20 -52.22
N ILE A 7 17.12 41.07 -51.74
CA ILE A 7 17.23 40.66 -50.34
C ILE A 7 18.42 41.38 -49.71
N SER A 8 18.20 42.08 -48.60
CA SER A 8 19.25 42.70 -47.78
C SER A 8 19.38 41.94 -46.47
N THR A 9 20.54 41.31 -46.26
CA THR A 9 20.95 40.70 -44.98
C THR A 9 21.45 41.77 -44.01
N PRO A 10 21.11 41.71 -42.71
CA PRO A 10 21.80 42.49 -41.70
C PRO A 10 23.00 41.74 -41.11
N THR A 11 24.06 42.53 -40.98
CA THR A 11 25.40 42.26 -40.48
C THR A 11 25.43 41.89 -39.01
N VAL A 12 26.26 40.91 -38.68
CA VAL A 12 26.67 40.53 -37.33
C VAL A 12 27.91 41.34 -36.97
N ASP A 13 27.87 42.13 -35.89
CA ASP A 13 29.01 42.32 -35.00
C ASP A 13 28.58 43.02 -33.69
N GLN A 14 28.94 42.37 -32.57
CA GLN A 14 29.57 42.89 -31.34
C GLN A 14 28.97 44.16 -30.68
N LEU A 15 28.78 44.30 -29.38
CA LEU A 15 29.30 43.69 -28.15
C LEU A 15 28.47 44.38 -27.04
N GLU A 16 28.09 43.71 -25.96
CA GLU A 16 28.27 44.29 -24.61
C GLU A 16 27.97 43.27 -23.50
N ASN A 17 29.00 43.06 -22.70
CA ASN A 17 29.04 42.25 -21.50
C ASN A 17 28.11 42.84 -20.44
N SER A 18 27.09 42.08 -20.03
CA SER A 18 26.37 42.33 -18.78
C SER A 18 26.94 41.45 -17.66
N PRO A 19 27.28 42.01 -16.49
CA PRO A 19 27.82 41.24 -15.38
C PRO A 19 26.73 40.34 -14.77
N VAL A 20 27.08 39.07 -14.57
CA VAL A 20 26.29 38.09 -13.84
C VAL A 20 26.16 38.55 -12.38
N GLN A 21 24.97 39.00 -12.00
CA GLN A 21 24.61 39.18 -10.59
C GLN A 21 24.39 37.79 -9.98
N GLN A 22 25.32 37.36 -9.13
CA GLN A 22 25.13 36.22 -8.25
C GLN A 22 24.12 36.63 -7.17
N GLU A 23 22.89 36.14 -7.26
CA GLU A 23 21.94 36.19 -6.16
C GLU A 23 22.42 35.25 -5.05
N THR A 24 22.99 35.84 -3.99
CA THR A 24 23.15 35.20 -2.68
C THR A 24 21.77 34.87 -2.11
N PRO A 25 21.49 33.61 -1.71
CA PRO A 25 20.27 33.28 -1.00
C PRO A 25 20.25 33.95 0.39
N PRO A 26 19.06 34.33 0.90
CA PRO A 26 18.94 34.97 2.19
C PRO A 26 19.41 34.03 3.31
N ALA A 27 20.40 34.51 4.06
CA ALA A 27 20.78 33.98 5.35
C ALA A 27 19.68 34.34 6.37
N ASP A 28 18.68 33.48 6.52
CA ASP A 28 17.92 33.24 7.75
C ASP A 28 16.68 32.36 7.47
N SER A 29 16.85 31.04 7.54
CA SER A 29 15.76 30.13 7.94
C SER A 29 16.34 28.96 8.72
N ALA A 30 16.90 29.27 9.89
CA ALA A 30 17.22 28.28 10.90
C ALA A 30 15.92 27.67 11.46
N TYR A 31 15.45 26.57 10.86
CA TYR A 31 14.35 25.78 11.43
C TYR A 31 14.60 24.26 11.49
N TRP A 32 15.87 23.85 11.48
CA TRP A 32 16.26 22.49 11.87
C TRP A 32 17.50 22.52 12.75
N ARG A 33 17.37 23.13 13.95
CA ARG A 33 18.32 22.85 15.04
C ARG A 33 17.90 21.58 15.74
N ARG A 34 18.61 20.52 15.37
CA ARG A 34 18.74 19.23 16.04
C ARG A 34 18.89 19.46 17.55
N LYS A 35 17.94 19.00 18.37
CA LYS A 35 18.21 18.69 19.78
C LYS A 35 18.69 17.25 19.82
N GLU A 36 20.01 17.10 19.84
CA GLU A 36 20.65 15.93 20.41
C GLU A 36 20.49 16.00 21.94
N GLY A 37 20.06 14.90 22.55
CA GLY A 37 20.01 14.75 24.00
C GLY A 37 18.61 14.55 24.58
N GLU A 38 17.95 13.45 24.21
CA GLU A 38 17.10 12.72 25.15
C GLU A 38 17.37 11.23 24.99
N GLU A 39 17.97 10.63 26.02
CA GLU A 39 18.07 9.19 26.21
C GLU A 39 16.65 8.60 26.24
N SER A 40 16.16 8.13 25.09
CA SER A 40 14.94 7.34 25.05
C SER A 40 15.23 5.93 25.52
N VAL A 41 15.04 5.76 26.83
CA VAL A 41 14.84 4.50 27.54
C VAL A 41 13.97 3.57 26.70
N TRP A 42 14.53 2.43 26.27
CA TRP A 42 13.81 1.30 25.70
C TRP A 42 12.80 0.77 26.73
N LYS A 43 11.62 1.39 26.82
CA LYS A 43 10.47 0.77 27.44
C LYS A 43 9.99 -0.30 26.47
N LYS A 44 10.28 -1.56 26.80
CA LYS A 44 9.62 -2.74 26.24
C LYS A 44 8.11 -2.52 26.33
N THR A 45 7.50 -2.05 25.25
CA THR A 45 6.04 -2.05 25.12
C THR A 45 5.65 -3.52 25.07
N LYS A 46 5.02 -3.99 26.16
CA LYS A 46 4.36 -5.28 26.20
C LYS A 46 3.42 -5.34 25.00
N VAL A 47 3.67 -6.26 24.08
CA VAL A 47 2.67 -6.72 23.11
C VAL A 47 1.46 -7.13 23.93
N ALA A 48 0.43 -6.29 23.87
CA ALA A 48 -0.82 -6.55 24.55
C ALA A 48 -1.42 -7.81 23.92
N LYS A 49 -1.76 -8.77 24.80
CA LYS A 49 -2.52 -9.97 24.48
C LYS A 49 -3.72 -9.61 23.60
N THR A 50 -3.89 -10.34 22.51
CA THR A 50 -5.20 -10.54 21.88
C THR A 50 -6.13 -11.17 22.91
N PRO A 51 -7.34 -10.63 23.06
CA PRO A 51 -8.51 -11.47 22.87
C PRO A 51 -9.53 -10.76 21.99
N GLY A 52 -9.93 -11.43 20.91
CA GLY A 52 -11.11 -11.15 20.08
C GLY A 52 -11.42 -9.67 19.86
N THR A 53 -10.97 -9.11 18.73
CA THR A 53 -11.61 -7.92 18.18
C THR A 53 -13.05 -8.32 17.88
N GLN A 54 -13.95 -8.00 18.82
CA GLN A 54 -15.38 -7.96 18.57
C GLN A 54 -15.53 -6.86 17.52
N GLN A 55 -15.48 -7.23 16.24
CA GLN A 55 -15.89 -6.33 15.18
C GLN A 55 -17.33 -5.97 15.52
N ASP A 56 -17.57 -4.68 15.78
CA ASP A 56 -18.93 -4.18 15.90
C ASP A 56 -19.72 -4.70 14.68
N PRO A 57 -20.96 -5.20 14.88
CA PRO A 57 -21.81 -5.57 13.76
C PRO A 57 -21.78 -4.44 12.74
N PRO A 58 -21.65 -4.73 11.42
CA PRO A 58 -21.91 -3.71 10.41
C PRO A 58 -23.24 -3.05 10.77
N GLN A 59 -23.25 -1.72 10.97
CA GLN A 59 -24.39 -0.95 11.52
C GLN A 59 -25.65 -0.97 10.62
N HIS A 60 -25.72 -1.91 9.66
CA HIS A 60 -26.72 -2.03 8.62
C HIS A 60 -27.31 -3.44 8.48
N LEU A 61 -26.91 -4.42 9.30
CA LEU A 61 -27.49 -5.77 9.23
C LEU A 61 -28.91 -5.79 9.81
N LYS A 62 -29.87 -6.24 9.01
CA LYS A 62 -31.27 -6.48 9.40
C LYS A 62 -31.48 -7.94 9.77
N PRO A 63 -32.48 -8.26 10.61
CA PRO A 63 -32.88 -9.65 10.87
C PRO A 63 -33.14 -10.40 9.55
N GLY A 64 -32.42 -11.51 9.33
CA GLY A 64 -32.43 -12.28 8.09
C GLY A 64 -31.25 -12.02 7.15
N ASP A 65 -30.40 -11.02 7.43
CA ASP A 65 -29.19 -10.80 6.63
C ASP A 65 -28.14 -11.88 6.91
N THR A 66 -27.54 -12.38 5.83
CA THR A 66 -26.38 -13.29 5.87
C THR A 66 -25.15 -12.53 5.42
N HIS A 67 -24.14 -12.48 6.27
CA HIS A 67 -22.85 -11.88 5.97
C HIS A 67 -21.80 -12.97 5.83
N VAL A 68 -21.13 -13.03 4.68
CA VAL A 68 -20.11 -14.04 4.42
C VAL A 68 -18.73 -13.39 4.54
N THR A 69 -17.92 -13.89 5.46
CA THR A 69 -16.49 -13.58 5.57
C THR A 69 -15.65 -14.80 5.27
N CYS A 70 -14.35 -14.58 5.19
CA CYS A 70 -13.39 -15.62 4.94
C CYS A 70 -12.13 -15.34 5.75
N GLU A 71 -11.57 -16.38 6.34
CA GLU A 71 -10.45 -16.27 7.27
C GLU A 71 -9.45 -17.40 6.99
N LEU A 72 -8.17 -17.07 7.21
CA LEU A 72 -7.12 -18.07 7.19
C LEU A 72 -7.17 -18.90 8.47
N THR A 73 -7.06 -20.21 8.34
CA THR A 73 -7.18 -21.17 9.44
C THR A 73 -6.01 -22.15 9.43
N ARG A 74 -5.85 -22.88 10.55
CA ARG A 74 -4.74 -23.81 10.82
C ARG A 74 -3.36 -23.15 10.80
N ASP A 75 -2.32 -23.93 11.08
CA ASP A 75 -0.93 -23.50 11.26
C ASP A 75 -0.41 -22.68 10.07
N ILE A 76 -0.64 -21.36 10.11
CA ILE A 76 -0.16 -20.43 9.10
C ILE A 76 1.37 -20.45 9.15
N LYS A 77 1.98 -20.82 8.02
CA LYS A 77 3.43 -20.79 7.84
C LYS A 77 3.78 -19.96 6.62
N ILE A 78 4.85 -19.18 6.73
CA ILE A 78 5.42 -18.41 5.63
C ILE A 78 6.77 -19.02 5.29
N THR A 79 6.95 -19.47 4.05
CA THR A 79 8.16 -20.14 3.59
C THR A 79 8.94 -19.27 2.61
N PHE A 80 10.26 -19.44 2.55
CA PHE A 80 11.15 -18.65 1.68
C PHE A 80 11.97 -19.49 0.70
N ASN A 81 12.03 -20.81 0.89
CA ASN A 81 13.00 -21.70 0.26
C ASN A 81 12.37 -22.88 -0.50
N GLU A 82 11.04 -22.97 -0.59
CA GLU A 82 10.41 -24.04 -1.36
C GLU A 82 10.65 -23.82 -2.87
N GLN A 83 10.18 -24.76 -3.69
CA GLN A 83 10.42 -24.71 -5.13
C GLN A 83 9.77 -23.48 -5.77
N ALA A 84 8.58 -23.08 -5.30
CA ALA A 84 7.84 -21.94 -5.82
C ALA A 84 8.59 -20.61 -5.63
N GLU A 85 9.15 -20.35 -4.44
CA GLU A 85 9.92 -19.14 -4.16
C GLU A 85 11.20 -19.09 -4.99
N ARG A 86 11.89 -20.22 -5.14
CA ARG A 86 13.11 -20.31 -5.96
C ARG A 86 12.84 -19.98 -7.44
N MET A 87 11.74 -20.50 -7.99
CA MET A 87 11.34 -20.17 -9.37
C MET A 87 11.02 -18.68 -9.50
N ARG A 88 10.30 -18.08 -8.54
CA ARG A 88 9.97 -16.65 -8.56
C ARG A 88 11.20 -15.76 -8.42
N ALA A 89 12.17 -16.15 -7.58
CA ALA A 89 13.44 -15.44 -7.44
C ALA A 89 14.22 -15.38 -8.77
N GLN A 90 14.18 -16.45 -9.56
CA GLN A 90 14.85 -16.52 -10.86
C GLN A 90 14.05 -15.84 -11.98
N GLY A 91 12.72 -15.88 -11.90
CA GLY A 91 11.81 -15.41 -12.95
C GLY A 91 11.70 -13.90 -13.13
N SER A 92 12.38 -13.08 -12.31
CA SER A 92 12.31 -11.60 -12.36
C SER A 92 10.88 -11.04 -12.32
N LEU A 93 9.97 -11.72 -11.60
CA LEU A 93 8.55 -11.36 -11.53
C LEU A 93 8.29 -10.10 -10.70
N LEU A 94 9.16 -9.81 -9.73
CA LEU A 94 9.08 -8.59 -8.92
C LEU A 94 9.56 -7.39 -9.75
N PRO A 95 8.71 -6.37 -9.98
CA PRO A 95 9.13 -5.13 -10.60
C PRO A 95 10.22 -4.45 -9.76
N ARG A 96 11.27 -3.90 -10.38
CA ARG A 96 12.33 -3.17 -9.66
C ARG A 96 11.83 -1.95 -8.88
N LYS A 97 10.71 -1.39 -9.33
CA LYS A 97 10.11 -0.18 -8.81
C LYS A 97 8.60 -0.32 -8.85
N LEU A 98 7.95 0.22 -7.84
CA LEU A 98 6.51 0.41 -7.78
C LEU A 98 6.22 1.90 -7.72
N TYR A 99 5.08 2.30 -8.25
CA TYR A 99 4.66 3.69 -8.28
C TYR A 99 3.32 3.83 -7.55
N ARG A 100 3.21 4.88 -6.77
CA ARG A 100 1.99 5.22 -6.05
C ARG A 100 1.63 6.67 -6.30
N THR A 101 0.46 6.87 -6.91
CA THR A 101 -0.16 8.19 -6.96
C THR A 101 -0.85 8.49 -5.64
N ALA A 102 -0.58 9.64 -5.05
CA ALA A 102 -1.23 10.13 -3.85
C ALA A 102 -1.47 11.64 -3.92
N TYR A 103 -2.32 12.13 -3.02
CA TYR A 103 -2.72 13.54 -2.89
C TYR A 103 -3.12 13.82 -1.45
N GLU A 104 -3.24 15.10 -1.08
CA GLU A 104 -3.38 15.52 0.32
C GLU A 104 -4.64 14.99 1.04
N GLY A 105 -5.71 14.73 0.29
CA GLY A 105 -6.97 14.18 0.82
C GLY A 105 -7.12 12.67 0.66
N SER A 106 -6.05 11.94 0.30
CA SER A 106 -6.16 10.51 0.02
C SER A 106 -6.56 9.69 1.27
N GLY A 107 -7.09 8.48 1.05
CA GLY A 107 -7.43 7.56 2.14
C GLY A 107 -6.22 6.99 2.88
N THR A 108 -5.05 7.01 2.25
CA THR A 108 -3.81 6.49 2.81
C THR A 108 -2.98 7.66 3.31
N LEU A 109 -2.55 7.56 4.56
CA LEU A 109 -1.62 8.47 5.22
C LEU A 109 -0.29 8.46 4.46
N SER A 110 0.38 9.60 4.32
CA SER A 110 1.68 9.67 3.65
C SER A 110 2.59 10.75 4.22
N GLN A 111 3.88 10.45 4.31
CA GLN A 111 4.90 11.38 4.80
C GLN A 111 5.10 12.59 3.89
N PHE A 112 4.71 12.47 2.62
CA PHE A 112 4.89 13.53 1.62
C PHE A 112 3.79 14.59 1.67
N VAL A 113 2.78 14.42 2.54
CA VAL A 113 1.75 15.42 2.77
C VAL A 113 2.11 16.20 4.03
N THR A 114 2.23 17.52 3.89
CA THR A 114 2.49 18.41 5.02
C THR A 114 1.37 18.31 6.05
N PRO A 115 1.68 18.34 7.37
CA PRO A 115 0.68 18.25 8.45
C PRO A 115 -0.50 19.22 8.30
N ASP A 116 -0.26 20.39 7.68
CA ASP A 116 -1.29 21.40 7.47
C ASP A 116 -2.32 21.09 6.40
N CYS A 117 -2.02 20.12 5.55
CA CYS A 117 -2.92 19.68 4.48
C CYS A 117 -3.70 18.41 4.87
N LEU A 118 -3.42 17.85 6.04
CA LEU A 118 -3.99 16.59 6.51
C LEU A 118 -5.27 16.83 7.32
N THR A 119 -6.40 16.94 6.63
CA THR A 119 -7.73 17.00 7.28
C THR A 119 -8.02 15.80 8.19
N LYS A 120 -7.30 14.69 8.02
CA LYS A 120 -7.50 13.45 8.79
C LYS A 120 -6.54 13.22 9.96
N HIS A 121 -5.40 13.93 10.05
CA HIS A 121 -4.28 13.49 10.92
C HIS A 121 -4.05 14.31 12.19
N ARG A 122 -4.83 15.37 12.43
CA ARG A 122 -4.42 16.36 13.42
C ARG A 122 -4.52 15.84 14.87
N ASP A 123 -5.58 15.10 15.23
CA ASP A 123 -5.84 14.82 16.66
C ASP A 123 -6.17 13.36 17.02
N VAL A 124 -6.27 12.46 16.03
CA VAL A 124 -6.67 11.07 16.27
C VAL A 124 -5.46 10.14 16.11
N PRO A 125 -4.96 9.46 17.16
CA PRO A 125 -3.73 8.68 17.09
C PRO A 125 -3.69 7.61 15.98
N HIS A 126 -4.80 6.91 15.72
CA HIS A 126 -4.89 5.90 14.66
C HIS A 126 -4.96 6.50 13.23
N LEU A 127 -5.09 7.83 13.12
CA LEU A 127 -4.99 8.57 11.86
C LEU A 127 -3.65 9.31 11.74
N LYS A 128 -2.67 8.99 12.61
CA LYS A 128 -1.30 9.49 12.49
C LYS A 128 -0.44 8.45 11.79
N LEU A 129 0.41 8.95 10.89
CA LEU A 129 1.41 8.14 10.24
C LEU A 129 2.44 7.74 11.29
N HIS A 130 2.73 6.44 11.42
CA HIS A 130 3.81 5.97 12.26
C HIS A 130 5.16 6.50 11.76
N GLU A 131 6.09 6.66 12.69
CA GLU A 131 7.46 7.03 12.35
C GLU A 131 8.05 6.01 11.37
N GLU A 132 8.88 6.48 10.44
CA GLU A 132 9.53 5.68 9.38
C GLU A 132 8.60 5.13 8.27
N ASN A 133 7.27 5.27 8.40
CA ASN A 133 6.34 4.87 7.34
C ASN A 133 6.24 5.94 6.23
N ALA A 134 6.50 5.55 4.99
CA ALA A 134 6.25 6.42 3.83
C ALA A 134 4.75 6.54 3.49
N PHE A 135 4.03 5.43 3.67
CA PHE A 135 2.59 5.29 3.44
C PHE A 135 1.99 4.38 4.50
N GLN A 136 0.79 4.71 4.96
CA GLN A 136 0.07 3.87 5.91
C GLN A 136 -1.43 3.93 5.60
N ASN A 137 -2.08 2.77 5.61
CA ASN A 137 -3.52 2.75 5.47
C ASN A 137 -4.20 3.08 6.81
N VAL A 138 -5.46 3.49 6.76
CA VAL A 138 -6.25 3.74 7.97
C VAL A 138 -6.68 2.43 8.64
N GLY A 139 -6.76 1.34 7.87
CA GLY A 139 -7.09 0.02 8.41
C GLY A 139 -5.85 -0.66 8.95
N ASP A 140 -6.00 -1.26 10.14
CA ASP A 140 -4.99 -2.13 10.71
C ASP A 140 -4.95 -3.43 9.93
N PHE A 141 -3.75 -3.86 9.55
CA PHE A 141 -3.55 -5.12 8.85
C PHE A 141 -3.51 -6.28 9.85
N ASP A 142 -4.38 -7.27 9.62
CA ASP A 142 -4.30 -8.58 10.25
C ASP A 142 -4.17 -9.66 9.18
N LEU A 143 -3.00 -10.27 9.12
CA LEU A 143 -2.66 -11.37 8.23
C LEU A 143 -3.72 -12.49 8.20
N ILE A 144 -4.35 -12.83 9.33
CA ILE A 144 -5.35 -13.90 9.39
C ILE A 144 -6.64 -13.49 8.67
N HIS A 145 -7.07 -12.25 8.88
CA HIS A 145 -8.34 -11.72 8.39
C HIS A 145 -8.24 -11.02 7.05
N ASP A 146 -7.04 -10.63 6.62
CA ASP A 146 -6.82 -9.81 5.43
C ASP A 146 -6.15 -10.56 4.27
N MET A 147 -5.35 -11.58 4.56
CA MET A 147 -4.70 -12.39 3.52
C MET A 147 -5.62 -13.50 3.01
N ASN A 148 -6.84 -13.16 2.62
CA ASN A 148 -7.78 -14.08 1.98
C ASN A 148 -8.33 -13.48 0.69
N ARG A 149 -8.99 -14.33 -0.09
CA ARG A 149 -9.53 -13.95 -1.40
C ARG A 149 -10.50 -12.77 -1.32
N TYR A 150 -11.41 -12.77 -0.34
CA TYR A 150 -12.47 -11.77 -0.23
C TYR A 150 -11.91 -10.37 0.02
N GLN A 151 -10.94 -10.23 0.91
CA GLN A 151 -10.33 -8.94 1.21
C GLN A 151 -9.45 -8.44 0.07
N MET A 152 -8.72 -9.35 -0.60
CA MET A 152 -7.95 -9.00 -1.80
C MET A 152 -8.86 -8.53 -2.94
N GLU A 153 -9.95 -9.24 -3.23
CA GLU A 153 -10.92 -8.84 -4.25
C GLU A 153 -11.63 -7.53 -3.88
N ARG A 154 -12.00 -7.35 -2.60
CA ARG A 154 -12.55 -6.09 -2.05
C ARG A 154 -11.62 -4.91 -2.33
N GLN A 155 -10.32 -5.10 -2.12
CA GLN A 155 -9.30 -4.10 -2.38
C GLN A 155 -9.17 -3.75 -3.88
N LEU A 156 -9.65 -4.58 -4.80
CA LEU A 156 -9.71 -4.24 -6.21
C LEU A 156 -10.95 -3.41 -6.54
N VAL A 157 -12.00 -3.41 -5.72
CA VAL A 157 -13.22 -2.65 -6.00
C VAL A 157 -13.15 -1.24 -5.42
N THR A 158 -12.99 -0.20 -6.26
CA THR A 158 -12.81 1.19 -5.79
C THR A 158 -13.86 1.67 -4.77
N LEU A 159 -15.13 1.33 -4.97
CA LEU A 159 -16.21 1.72 -4.03
C LEU A 159 -16.18 0.95 -2.70
N LYS A 160 -15.53 -0.22 -2.64
CA LYS A 160 -15.44 -1.04 -1.43
C LYS A 160 -14.13 -0.84 -0.65
N LYS A 161 -13.27 0.08 -1.09
CA LYS A 161 -12.05 0.49 -0.37
C LYS A 161 -12.31 1.37 0.87
N LYS A 162 -13.57 1.80 1.07
CA LYS A 162 -13.95 2.91 1.95
C LYS A 162 -14.01 2.55 3.45
N ASP A 163 -14.26 1.28 3.80
CA ASP A 163 -14.25 0.78 5.19
C ASP A 163 -13.01 -0.08 5.42
N PRO A 164 -12.15 0.33 6.36
CA PRO A 164 -10.82 0.72 5.94
C PRO A 164 -10.09 -0.50 5.41
N SER A 165 -9.66 -0.39 4.16
CA SER A 165 -8.74 -1.38 3.62
C SER A 165 -7.44 -1.34 4.43
N PRO A 166 -6.76 -2.46 4.65
CA PRO A 166 -5.41 -2.47 5.21
C PRO A 166 -4.33 -2.27 4.12
N PHE A 167 -4.71 -2.34 2.84
CA PHE A 167 -3.76 -2.43 1.73
C PHE A 167 -3.41 -1.09 1.09
N VAL A 168 -2.12 -0.83 0.89
CA VAL A 168 -1.61 0.30 0.11
C VAL A 168 -1.47 -0.09 -1.36
N SER A 169 -2.38 0.38 -2.23
CA SER A 169 -2.29 0.07 -3.67
C SER A 169 -1.08 0.73 -4.35
N THR A 170 -0.41 0.00 -5.24
CA THR A 170 0.68 0.49 -6.10
C THR A 170 0.48 -0.02 -7.54
N THR A 171 1.29 0.46 -8.49
CA THR A 171 1.37 -0.06 -9.87
C THR A 171 2.83 -0.19 -10.28
N SER A 172 3.16 -1.15 -11.13
CA SER A 172 4.50 -1.29 -11.71
C SER A 172 4.72 -0.37 -12.94
N ASP A 173 3.66 0.21 -13.48
CA ASP A 173 3.72 1.06 -14.68
C ASP A 173 3.65 2.55 -14.33
N TYR A 174 4.74 3.26 -14.62
CA TYR A 174 4.83 4.71 -14.42
C TYR A 174 3.84 5.49 -15.29
N ALA A 175 3.56 5.05 -16.53
CA ALA A 175 2.61 5.71 -17.41
C ALA A 175 1.19 5.64 -16.84
N VAL A 176 0.80 4.50 -16.25
CA VAL A 176 -0.47 4.34 -15.54
C VAL A 176 -0.53 5.28 -14.33
N ALA A 177 0.53 5.33 -13.51
CA ALA A 177 0.61 6.25 -12.38
C ALA A 177 0.51 7.73 -12.80
N LYS A 178 1.16 8.11 -13.90
CA LYS A 178 1.12 9.47 -14.48
C LYS A 178 -0.25 9.84 -15.01
N LYS A 179 -0.91 8.92 -15.73
CA LYS A 179 -2.29 9.12 -16.22
C LYS A 179 -3.26 9.29 -15.05
N ARG A 180 -3.11 8.48 -13.99
CA ARG A 180 -3.92 8.59 -12.77
C ARG A 180 -3.69 9.93 -12.06
N ALA A 181 -2.43 10.35 -11.91
CA ALA A 181 -2.09 11.64 -11.31
C ALA A 181 -2.71 12.82 -12.08
N SER A 182 -2.55 12.82 -13.40
CA SER A 182 -3.14 13.84 -14.27
C SER A 182 -4.66 13.87 -14.19
N THR A 183 -5.31 12.70 -14.10
CA THR A 183 -6.76 12.62 -13.94
C THR A 183 -7.22 13.18 -12.59
N GLN A 184 -6.50 12.86 -11.51
CA GLN A 184 -6.79 13.38 -10.17
C GLN A 184 -6.64 14.90 -10.10
N TYR A 185 -5.61 15.45 -10.75
CA TYR A 185 -5.37 16.89 -10.76
C TYR A 185 -6.36 17.66 -11.64
N ASN A 186 -6.62 17.17 -12.86
CA ASN A 186 -7.36 17.94 -13.86
C ASN A 186 -8.87 17.64 -13.94
N ARG A 187 -9.32 16.45 -13.51
CA ARG A 187 -10.68 15.94 -13.83
C ARG A 187 -11.49 15.49 -12.62
N SER A 188 -10.86 15.31 -11.46
CA SER A 188 -11.55 14.84 -10.26
C SER A 188 -12.30 15.99 -9.60
N ARG A 189 -13.58 15.74 -9.22
CA ARG A 189 -14.35 16.66 -8.36
C ARG A 189 -13.77 16.75 -6.93
N LEU A 190 -13.09 15.69 -6.50
CA LEU A 190 -12.21 15.70 -5.33
C LEU A 190 -10.89 16.34 -5.80
N VAL A 191 -10.81 17.66 -5.83
CA VAL A 191 -9.64 18.37 -6.35
C VAL A 191 -8.47 18.13 -5.40
N GLY A 192 -7.55 17.26 -5.79
CA GLY A 192 -6.23 17.22 -5.17
C GLY A 192 -5.45 18.42 -5.70
N HIS A 193 -5.26 19.45 -4.88
CA HIS A 193 -4.40 20.59 -5.18
C HIS A 193 -2.93 20.18 -5.31
N ARG A 194 -2.52 19.11 -4.60
CA ARG A 194 -1.14 18.60 -4.61
C ARG A 194 -1.14 17.12 -4.89
N VAL A 195 -1.04 16.78 -6.18
CA VAL A 195 -0.92 15.39 -6.62
C VAL A 195 0.56 15.07 -6.88
N TYR A 196 1.02 13.94 -6.36
CA TYR A 196 2.39 13.46 -6.57
C TYR A 196 2.40 11.96 -6.88
N ILE A 197 3.53 11.50 -7.42
CA ILE A 197 3.80 10.09 -7.68
C ILE A 197 5.04 9.74 -6.89
N ALA A 198 4.92 8.84 -5.93
CA ALA A 198 6.05 8.27 -5.23
C ALA A 198 6.56 7.04 -5.99
N GLU A 199 7.87 6.96 -6.12
CA GLU A 199 8.58 5.76 -6.54
C GLU A 199 8.98 4.98 -5.28
N ILE A 200 8.67 3.70 -5.26
CA ILE A 200 8.91 2.78 -4.16
C ILE A 200 9.88 1.72 -4.67
N ASN A 201 11.05 1.63 -4.04
CA ASN A 201 12.04 0.63 -4.35
C ASN A 201 11.61 -0.73 -3.77
N THR A 202 11.73 -1.79 -4.55
CA THR A 202 11.43 -3.17 -4.13
C THR A 202 12.67 -3.93 -3.68
N ALA A 203 13.83 -3.28 -3.62
CA ALA A 203 15.05 -3.84 -3.07
C ALA A 203 14.84 -4.40 -1.65
N GLY A 204 15.41 -5.57 -1.40
CA GLY A 204 15.25 -6.31 -0.16
C GLY A 204 13.97 -7.16 -0.09
N LEU A 205 13.03 -7.03 -1.03
CA LEU A 205 11.89 -7.95 -1.08
C LEU A 205 12.33 -9.31 -1.66
N VAL A 206 12.05 -10.37 -0.90
CA VAL A 206 12.32 -11.76 -1.27
C VAL A 206 11.01 -12.52 -1.45
N PRO A 207 10.94 -13.48 -2.39
CA PRO A 207 9.72 -14.25 -2.59
C PRO A 207 9.45 -15.14 -1.39
N ALA A 208 8.21 -15.17 -0.94
CA ALA A 208 7.74 -16.03 0.14
C ALA A 208 6.33 -16.56 -0.15
N THR A 209 5.98 -17.73 0.37
CA THR A 209 4.63 -18.29 0.21
C THR A 209 3.99 -18.42 1.57
N LEU A 210 2.79 -17.87 1.72
CA LEU A 210 1.95 -18.10 2.89
C LEU A 210 1.12 -19.36 2.62
N HIS A 211 1.24 -20.34 3.51
CA HIS A 211 0.48 -21.58 3.48
C HIS A 211 -0.54 -21.56 4.61
N SER A 212 -1.79 -21.82 4.28
CA SER A 212 -2.89 -21.92 5.25
C SER A 212 -4.07 -22.67 4.62
N ASP A 213 -5.07 -22.98 5.43
CA ASP A 213 -6.38 -23.40 4.94
C ASP A 213 -7.33 -22.19 5.02
N GLU A 214 -7.94 -21.81 3.92
CA GLU A 214 -8.96 -20.77 3.86
C GLU A 214 -10.32 -21.37 4.25
N GLN A 215 -11.02 -20.76 5.21
CA GLN A 215 -12.36 -21.15 5.64
C GLN A 215 -13.35 -20.02 5.40
N LEU A 216 -14.52 -20.38 4.85
CA LEU A 216 -15.66 -19.48 4.72
C LEU A 216 -16.48 -19.47 6.02
N VAL A 217 -16.76 -18.28 6.52
CA VAL A 217 -17.47 -18.03 7.78
C VAL A 217 -18.76 -17.28 7.45
N GLU A 218 -19.91 -17.86 7.79
CA GLU A 218 -21.21 -17.21 7.57
C GLU A 218 -21.72 -16.67 8.90
N THR A 219 -21.90 -15.36 8.98
CA THR A 219 -22.50 -14.69 10.12
C THR A 219 -23.96 -14.39 9.79
N LEU A 220 -24.86 -15.07 10.50
CA LEU A 220 -26.30 -14.93 10.36
C LEU A 220 -26.83 -13.99 11.45
N TYR A 221 -27.62 -12.98 11.05
CA TYR A 221 -28.31 -12.15 12.02
C TYR A 221 -29.73 -12.69 12.25
N VAL A 222 -29.91 -13.45 13.34
CA VAL A 222 -31.15 -14.13 13.71
C VAL A 222 -31.66 -13.55 15.02
N GLU A 223 -32.90 -13.04 15.01
CA GLU A 223 -33.61 -12.58 16.21
C GLU A 223 -32.82 -11.57 17.08
N ASN A 224 -32.20 -10.57 16.43
CA ASN A 224 -31.32 -9.57 17.06
C ASN A 224 -30.04 -10.13 17.70
N SER A 225 -29.63 -11.36 17.34
CA SER A 225 -28.33 -11.92 17.70
C SER A 225 -27.51 -12.24 16.45
N LEU A 226 -26.21 -11.99 16.52
CA LEU A 226 -25.25 -12.49 15.53
C LEU A 226 -24.90 -13.93 15.90
N THR A 227 -25.27 -14.88 15.05
CA THR A 227 -24.85 -16.27 15.16
C THR A 227 -23.82 -16.56 14.08
N MET A 228 -22.61 -16.92 14.49
CA MET A 228 -21.57 -17.35 13.56
C MET A 228 -21.74 -18.83 13.26
N VAL A 229 -21.93 -19.17 12.00
CA VAL A 229 -21.97 -20.54 11.50
C VAL A 229 -20.71 -20.76 10.66
N THR A 230 -19.83 -21.59 11.19
CA THR A 230 -18.65 -22.06 10.47
C THR A 230 -18.97 -23.41 9.85
N SER A 231 -18.72 -23.55 8.54
CA SER A 231 -18.85 -24.83 7.85
C SER A 231 -17.46 -25.40 7.60
N ASP A 232 -17.20 -26.60 8.13
CA ASP A 232 -15.97 -27.36 7.83
C ASP A 232 -15.93 -27.85 6.37
N ALA A 233 -17.09 -27.94 5.71
CA ALA A 233 -17.21 -28.39 4.32
C ALA A 233 -16.59 -27.41 3.30
N ASN A 234 -16.29 -26.18 3.73
CA ASN A 234 -15.79 -25.10 2.87
C ASN A 234 -14.31 -24.75 3.12
N LYS A 235 -13.52 -25.67 3.69
CA LYS A 235 -12.08 -25.49 3.88
C LYS A 235 -11.31 -25.83 2.61
N SER A 236 -10.48 -24.92 2.14
CA SER A 236 -9.60 -25.15 0.99
C SER A 236 -8.17 -24.76 1.34
N ARG A 237 -7.19 -25.60 0.96
CA ARG A 237 -5.78 -25.24 1.15
C ARG A 237 -5.40 -24.14 0.17
N VAL A 238 -4.80 -23.07 0.67
CA VAL A 238 -4.36 -21.94 -0.13
C VAL A 238 -2.86 -21.70 -0.01
N HIS A 239 -2.24 -21.39 -1.14
CA HIS A 239 -0.85 -20.95 -1.23
C HIS A 239 -0.83 -19.54 -1.81
N ILE A 240 -0.49 -18.57 -0.95
CA ILE A 240 -0.54 -17.16 -1.32
C ILE A 240 0.89 -16.70 -1.61
N ALA A 241 1.16 -16.42 -2.89
CA ALA A 241 2.45 -15.88 -3.31
C ALA A 241 2.60 -14.44 -2.81
N VAL A 242 3.61 -14.18 -2.00
CA VAL A 242 3.91 -12.84 -1.48
C VAL A 242 5.38 -12.51 -1.66
N TRP A 243 5.74 -11.25 -1.48
CA TRP A 243 7.12 -10.79 -1.37
C TRP A 243 7.27 -10.07 -0.04
N ILE A 244 8.24 -10.48 0.76
CA ILE A 244 8.44 -9.95 2.12
C ILE A 244 9.85 -9.39 2.20
N ARG A 245 10.04 -8.32 2.97
CA ARG A 245 11.39 -7.79 3.21
C ARG A 245 12.29 -8.84 3.85
N ASP A 246 13.53 -8.91 3.39
CA ASP A 246 14.56 -9.85 3.86
C ASP A 246 14.83 -9.77 5.37
N THR A 247 14.47 -8.67 6.02
CA THR A 247 14.48 -8.53 7.49
C THR A 247 13.62 -9.57 8.22
N ALA A 248 12.56 -10.09 7.59
CA ALA A 248 11.75 -11.18 8.14
C ALA A 248 12.32 -12.57 7.86
N ARG A 249 13.25 -12.71 6.91
CA ARG A 249 13.76 -14.00 6.46
C ARG A 249 14.85 -14.48 7.44
N PRO A 250 14.67 -15.63 8.11
CA PRO A 250 15.73 -16.23 8.92
C PRO A 250 16.97 -16.56 8.07
N ALA A 251 18.16 -16.51 8.66
CA ALA A 251 19.41 -16.79 7.95
C ALA A 251 19.50 -18.23 7.42
N ASP A 252 18.89 -19.18 8.12
CA ASP A 252 18.72 -20.58 7.68
C ASP A 252 17.59 -20.75 6.66
N GLY A 253 16.77 -19.71 6.45
CA GLY A 253 15.61 -19.68 5.58
C GLY A 253 14.48 -20.62 5.99
N PHE A 254 14.40 -20.97 7.28
CA PHE A 254 13.24 -21.69 7.81
C PHE A 254 11.94 -20.89 7.68
N ALA A 255 10.84 -21.62 7.77
CA ALA A 255 9.51 -21.03 7.77
C ALA A 255 9.30 -20.19 9.03
N ILE A 256 8.57 -19.08 8.88
CA ILE A 256 8.17 -18.20 9.99
C ILE A 256 6.66 -18.27 10.23
N THR A 257 6.24 -17.93 11.45
CA THR A 257 4.84 -17.80 11.84
C THR A 257 4.37 -16.35 11.62
N PRO A 258 3.06 -16.07 11.64
CA PRO A 258 2.55 -14.70 11.64
C PRO A 258 3.14 -13.84 12.75
N GLN A 259 3.33 -14.41 13.95
CA GLN A 259 3.94 -13.71 15.08
C GLN A 259 5.36 -13.24 14.76
N HIS A 260 6.21 -14.12 14.24
CA HIS A 260 7.56 -13.75 13.82
C HIS A 260 7.56 -12.70 12.70
N PHE A 261 6.61 -12.77 11.77
CA PHE A 261 6.43 -11.76 10.74
C PHE A 261 6.14 -10.38 11.35
N TYR A 262 5.17 -10.28 12.27
CA TYR A 262 4.87 -9.01 12.95
C TYR A 262 6.05 -8.48 13.76
N GLU A 263 6.77 -9.35 14.48
CA GLU A 263 7.94 -8.98 15.28
C GLU A 263 9.11 -8.48 14.42
N SER A 264 9.19 -8.91 13.15
CA SER A 264 10.24 -8.46 12.23
C SER A 264 10.06 -7.02 11.73
N GLY A 265 8.86 -6.44 11.87
CA GLY A 265 8.52 -5.13 11.30
C GLY A 265 8.59 -5.06 9.76
N ALA A 266 8.70 -6.19 9.08
CA ALA A 266 8.80 -6.24 7.63
C ALA A 266 7.46 -5.85 6.96
N ASP A 267 7.56 -5.22 5.79
CA ASP A 267 6.43 -5.05 4.89
C ASP A 267 6.25 -6.27 3.98
N MET A 268 5.02 -6.41 3.49
CA MET A 268 4.61 -7.46 2.57
C MET A 268 4.01 -6.83 1.31
N TYR A 269 4.49 -7.27 0.16
CA TYR A 269 3.95 -6.93 -1.15
C TYR A 269 3.22 -8.13 -1.75
N VAL A 270 1.99 -7.87 -2.22
CA VAL A 270 1.13 -8.86 -2.87
C VAL A 270 0.90 -8.41 -4.31
N SER A 271 1.39 -9.20 -5.27
CA SER A 271 1.15 -8.95 -6.69
C SER A 271 -0.22 -9.47 -7.10
N VAL A 272 -1.06 -8.60 -7.65
CA VAL A 272 -2.39 -8.98 -8.16
C VAL A 272 -2.26 -9.96 -9.33
N ASP A 273 -1.26 -9.80 -10.17
CA ASP A 273 -1.06 -10.68 -11.33
C ASP A 273 -0.61 -12.08 -10.88
N GLU A 274 0.18 -12.19 -9.82
CA GLU A 274 0.48 -13.49 -9.20
C GLU A 274 -0.76 -14.11 -8.53
N GLN A 275 -1.60 -13.31 -7.86
CA GLN A 275 -2.82 -13.85 -7.23
C GLN A 275 -3.89 -14.31 -8.23
N ARG A 276 -3.87 -13.78 -9.46
CA ARG A 276 -4.81 -14.21 -10.52
C ARG A 276 -4.50 -15.60 -11.04
N VAL A 277 -3.25 -16.03 -10.94
CA VAL A 277 -2.78 -17.35 -11.41
C VAL A 277 -2.45 -18.31 -10.26
N SER A 278 -2.69 -17.90 -9.00
CA SER A 278 -2.52 -18.72 -7.81
C SER A 278 -3.80 -19.48 -7.46
N ASP A 279 -3.71 -20.35 -6.45
CA ASP A 279 -4.83 -21.13 -5.92
C ASP A 279 -5.99 -20.25 -5.41
N LEU A 280 -5.72 -18.99 -5.02
CA LEU A 280 -6.74 -18.04 -4.59
C LEU A 280 -7.66 -17.56 -5.73
N VAL A 281 -7.14 -17.52 -6.97
CA VAL A 281 -7.85 -17.01 -8.16
C VAL A 281 -8.56 -15.67 -7.90
N VAL A 282 -7.80 -14.65 -7.51
CA VAL A 282 -8.36 -13.32 -7.19
C VAL A 282 -8.88 -12.65 -8.46
N ARG A 283 -10.20 -12.48 -8.56
CA ARG A 283 -10.83 -11.85 -9.73
C ARG A 283 -10.96 -10.34 -9.56
N ALA A 284 -10.40 -9.60 -10.49
CA ALA A 284 -10.71 -8.19 -10.65
C ALA A 284 -12.15 -7.99 -11.13
N CYS A 285 -12.80 -6.91 -10.72
CA CYS A 285 -14.01 -6.45 -11.42
C CYS A 285 -13.71 -6.27 -12.91
N THR A 286 -14.73 -6.42 -13.77
CA THR A 286 -14.65 -6.38 -15.25
C THR A 286 -13.96 -5.14 -15.84
N ASN A 287 -13.69 -4.11 -15.03
CA ASN A 287 -13.03 -2.85 -15.42
C ASN A 287 -11.57 -2.73 -14.90
N HIS A 288 -10.98 -3.79 -14.36
CA HIS A 288 -9.61 -3.83 -13.81
C HIS A 288 -8.63 -4.62 -14.71
N ASN A 289 -8.78 -4.47 -16.02
CA ASN A 289 -7.75 -4.89 -16.97
C ASN A 289 -6.67 -3.82 -17.02
N ASN A 290 -5.43 -4.24 -16.74
CA ASN A 290 -4.23 -3.42 -16.90
C ASN A 290 -4.11 -2.97 -18.36
#